data_AF-A0A146F9F2-F1
#
_entry.id   AF-A0A146F9F2-F1
#
_cell.length_a   1.000
_cell.length_b   1.000
_cell.length_c   1.000
_cell.angle_alpha   90.00
_cell.angle_beta   90.00
_cell.angle_gamma   90.00
#
_symmetry.space_group_name_H-M   'P 1'
#
loop_
_entity.id
_entity.type
_entity.pdbx_description
1 polymer ?
#
loop_
_entity_poly.entity_id
_entity_poly.type
_entity_poly.pdbx_seq_one_letter_code
_entity_poly.pdbx_strand_id
1 'polypeptide(L)'
;MGYLARRRSSYALQQCHFSHVFLPAVVRSRSPATEGDCNIHKSNSTYITDLDVSRAHLSGFLFAPILLSIKSSIHCNLLVSAISCTFHQEIKSFRPYEIWTRVASWDDKWIYMVTHFVDTSEFWPSRYVVQDLTSTNRRIRVPVPHEKEQRVVFASAVARMVFKSGRLTVPPKRALEICGLLSAQAAECPTAAPCPDPGAGVTESATGFNKWTVEEMALYKEKGLPIVRLERGWDAVRGLFREDQCVLAEYRDSMW
;
A
#
# COMPACT_ATOMS: atom_id res chain seq x y z
N MET A 1 15.09 32.33 -2.68
CA MET A 1 15.25 30.96 -2.15
C MET A 1 14.04 30.03 -2.35
N GLY A 2 13.04 30.35 -3.19
CA GLY A 2 11.79 29.57 -3.33
C GLY A 2 11.68 28.63 -4.55
N TYR A 3 12.70 28.55 -5.41
CA TYR A 3 12.58 27.85 -6.71
C TYR A 3 13.24 26.47 -6.78
N LEU A 4 14.12 26.11 -5.83
CA LEU A 4 14.87 24.84 -5.87
C LEU A 4 14.19 23.68 -5.11
N ALA A 5 13.25 23.95 -4.20
CA ALA A 5 12.54 22.91 -3.46
C ALA A 5 11.40 22.25 -4.27
N ARG A 6 10.83 22.96 -5.25
CA ARG A 6 9.67 22.48 -6.02
C ARG A 6 10.02 21.45 -7.11
N ARG A 7 11.28 21.41 -7.57
CA ARG A 7 11.73 20.48 -8.63
C ARG A 7 12.10 19.09 -8.13
N ARG A 8 12.41 18.90 -6.85
CA ARG A 8 12.82 17.59 -6.29
C ARG A 8 11.63 16.70 -5.91
N SER A 9 10.48 17.29 -5.58
CA SER A 9 9.26 16.54 -5.20
C SER A 9 8.56 15.88 -6.40
N SER A 10 8.75 16.41 -7.61
CA SER A 10 8.06 15.93 -8.82
C SER A 10 8.52 14.57 -9.33
N TYR A 11 9.75 14.14 -9.00
CA TYR A 11 10.31 12.85 -9.44
C TYR A 11 9.97 11.68 -8.51
N ALA A 12 9.69 11.92 -7.22
CA ALA A 12 9.26 10.87 -6.29
C ALA A 12 7.79 10.47 -6.52
N LEU A 13 6.99 11.37 -7.11
CA LEU A 13 5.63 11.10 -7.59
C LEU A 13 5.60 10.48 -9.00
N GLN A 14 6.77 10.12 -9.55
CA GLN A 14 6.91 9.61 -10.91
C GLN A 14 6.73 8.09 -10.92
N GLN A 15 5.56 7.70 -11.45
CA GLN A 15 5.14 6.36 -11.85
C GLN A 15 4.82 5.38 -10.71
N CYS A 16 3.71 5.63 -10.03
CA CYS A 16 2.93 4.51 -9.50
C CYS A 16 2.54 3.62 -10.69
N HIS A 17 3.25 2.50 -10.85
CA HIS A 17 3.00 1.53 -11.90
C HIS A 17 1.76 0.70 -11.55
N PHE A 18 1.17 0.09 -12.57
CA PHE A 18 -0.01 -0.77 -12.48
C PHE A 18 0.06 -1.81 -11.33
N SER A 19 1.26 -2.32 -11.03
CA SER A 19 1.53 -3.30 -9.98
C SER A 19 1.54 -2.74 -8.56
N HIS A 20 1.57 -1.42 -8.36
CA HIS A 20 1.76 -0.81 -7.03
C HIS A 20 0.50 -0.76 -6.16
N VAL A 21 -0.68 -0.88 -6.77
CA VAL A 21 -1.97 -0.79 -6.04
C VAL A 21 -2.11 -1.83 -4.93
N PHE A 22 -1.57 -3.04 -5.13
CA PHE A 22 -1.64 -4.13 -4.15
C PHE A 22 -0.42 -4.24 -3.25
N LEU A 23 0.61 -3.41 -3.46
CA LEU A 23 1.79 -3.42 -2.60
C LEU A 23 1.42 -2.88 -1.22
N PRO A 24 1.92 -3.50 -0.15
CA PRO A 24 1.68 -3.01 1.20
C PRO A 24 2.50 -1.75 1.46
N ALA A 25 2.00 -0.90 2.36
CA ALA A 25 2.80 0.05 3.11
C ALA A 25 2.92 -0.45 4.54
N VAL A 26 4.10 -0.25 5.14
CA VAL A 26 4.42 -0.73 6.49
C VAL A 26 4.60 0.45 7.42
N VAL A 27 3.90 0.43 8.56
CA VAL A 27 4.14 1.33 9.69
C VAL A 27 4.75 0.53 10.83
N ARG A 28 5.83 1.04 11.42
CA ARG A 28 6.43 0.50 12.65
C ARG A 28 5.99 1.32 13.84
N SER A 29 5.49 0.65 14.88
CA SER A 29 4.99 1.24 16.10
C SER A 29 5.30 0.37 17.33
N ARG A 30 5.04 0.90 18.52
CA ARG A 30 5.10 0.23 19.82
C ARG A 30 3.84 0.57 20.60
N SER A 31 3.45 -0.28 21.55
CA SER A 31 2.31 0.03 22.44
C SER A 31 2.81 0.83 23.64
N PRO A 32 2.70 2.16 23.70
CA PRO A 32 3.04 2.90 24.92
C PRO A 32 2.09 2.51 26.07
N ALA A 33 2.51 2.77 27.31
CA ALA A 33 1.67 2.49 28.48
C ALA A 33 0.31 3.22 28.44
N THR A 34 0.24 4.38 27.79
CA THR A 34 -0.99 5.17 27.62
C THR A 34 -2.02 4.54 26.68
N GLU A 35 -1.61 3.55 25.88
CA GLU A 35 -2.51 2.77 25.02
C GLU A 35 -2.92 1.44 25.66
N GLY A 36 -2.44 1.15 26.86
CA GLY A 36 -2.83 -0.04 27.62
C GLY A 36 -4.22 0.10 28.23
N ASP A 37 -4.88 -1.03 28.46
CA ASP A 37 -6.07 -1.12 29.32
C ASP A 37 -5.71 -1.68 30.71
N CYS A 38 -6.73 -1.95 31.54
CA CYS A 38 -6.57 -2.51 32.88
C CYS A 38 -5.96 -3.92 32.89
N ASN A 39 -5.89 -4.61 31.75
CA ASN A 39 -5.27 -5.94 31.61
C ASN A 39 -3.80 -5.86 31.17
N ILE A 40 -3.21 -4.66 31.07
CA ILE A 40 -1.77 -4.46 30.80
C ILE A 40 -1.38 -4.99 29.40
N HIS A 41 -2.30 -4.93 28.45
CA HIS A 41 -2.02 -5.07 27.02
C HIS A 41 -2.61 -3.88 26.27
N LYS A 42 -2.20 -3.71 25.01
CA LYS A 42 -2.76 -2.68 24.12
C LYS A 42 -4.28 -2.79 24.11
N SER A 43 -4.97 -1.69 24.41
CA SER A 43 -6.43 -1.62 24.42
C SER A 43 -6.97 -1.76 23.01
N ASN A 44 -8.03 -2.57 22.85
CA ASN A 44 -8.66 -2.85 21.56
C ASN A 44 -9.08 -1.57 20.80
N SER A 45 -9.46 -0.51 21.50
CA SER A 45 -9.87 0.76 20.88
C SER A 45 -8.70 1.49 20.19
N THR A 46 -7.49 1.35 20.72
CA THR A 46 -6.31 2.09 20.22
C THR A 46 -5.80 1.55 18.88
N TYR A 47 -6.15 0.32 18.52
CA TYR A 47 -5.85 -0.22 17.18
C TYR A 47 -6.50 0.61 16.06
N ILE A 48 -7.63 1.28 16.32
CA ILE A 48 -8.29 2.12 15.32
C ILE A 48 -7.45 3.35 14.99
N THR A 49 -6.73 3.92 15.96
CA THR A 49 -5.80 5.04 15.74
C THR A 49 -4.66 4.63 14.80
N ASP A 50 -4.09 3.44 15.01
CA ASP A 50 -3.05 2.88 14.14
C ASP A 50 -3.57 2.59 12.72
N LEU A 51 -4.84 2.18 12.61
CA LEU A 51 -5.51 2.01 11.32
C LEU A 51 -5.68 3.34 10.58
N ASP A 52 -5.95 4.44 11.27
CA ASP A 52 -6.02 5.76 10.64
C ASP A 52 -4.65 6.19 10.10
N VAL A 53 -3.59 6.08 10.92
CA VAL A 53 -2.22 6.41 10.53
C VAL A 53 -1.77 5.58 9.33
N SER A 54 -1.92 4.25 9.41
CA SER A 54 -1.45 3.36 8.35
C SER A 54 -2.22 3.50 7.03
N ARG A 55 -3.53 3.78 7.07
CA ARG A 55 -4.33 4.04 5.87
C ARG A 55 -4.01 5.40 5.27
N ALA A 56 -3.82 6.44 6.08
CA ALA A 56 -3.40 7.75 5.60
C ALA A 56 -2.03 7.65 4.92
N HIS A 57 -1.09 6.90 5.51
CA HIS A 57 0.22 6.64 4.94
C HIS A 57 0.14 5.96 3.56
N LEU A 58 -0.58 4.83 3.44
CA LEU A 58 -0.76 4.15 2.14
C LEU A 58 -1.49 5.04 1.12
N SER A 59 -2.56 5.70 1.53
CA SER A 59 -3.40 6.54 0.66
C SER A 59 -2.65 7.75 0.15
N GLY A 60 -1.75 8.33 0.95
CA GLY A 60 -0.89 9.43 0.53
C GLY A 60 -0.01 9.06 -0.65
N PHE A 61 0.50 7.82 -0.71
CA PHE A 61 1.31 7.36 -1.84
C PHE A 61 0.48 6.97 -3.05
N LEU A 62 -0.59 6.18 -2.86
CA LEU A 62 -1.39 5.68 -3.97
C LEU A 62 -2.29 6.75 -4.60
N PHE A 63 -2.84 7.65 -3.79
CA PHE A 63 -3.93 8.56 -4.18
C PHE A 63 -3.56 10.03 -4.09
N ALA A 64 -2.28 10.38 -3.87
CA ALA A 64 -1.79 11.77 -3.92
C ALA A 64 -2.32 12.57 -5.14
N PRO A 65 -2.35 12.03 -6.38
CA PRO A 65 -2.83 12.77 -7.55
C PRO A 65 -4.26 13.31 -7.41
N ILE A 66 -5.17 12.57 -6.76
CA ILE A 66 -6.57 12.98 -6.59
C ILE A 66 -6.82 13.68 -5.24
N LEU A 67 -6.09 13.29 -4.18
CA LEU A 67 -6.19 13.92 -2.86
C LEU A 67 -5.65 15.35 -2.88
N LEU A 68 -4.56 15.59 -3.59
CA LEU A 68 -3.88 16.88 -3.65
C LEU A 68 -4.12 17.63 -4.98
N SER A 69 -4.97 17.09 -5.85
CA SER A 69 -5.23 17.61 -7.20
C SER A 69 -3.95 17.83 -8.02
N ILE A 70 -2.96 16.94 -7.83
CA ILE A 70 -1.69 17.00 -8.55
C ILE A 70 -1.92 16.35 -9.91
N LYS A 71 -1.94 17.17 -10.97
CA LYS A 71 -2.17 16.78 -12.38
C LYS A 71 -3.59 16.32 -12.72
N SER A 72 -4.47 16.16 -11.74
CA SER A 72 -5.88 15.86 -11.97
C SER A 72 -6.74 17.13 -11.87
N SER A 73 -7.76 17.25 -12.72
CA SER A 73 -8.76 18.32 -12.62
C SER A 73 -9.82 18.04 -11.55
N ILE A 74 -9.74 16.89 -10.88
CA ILE A 74 -10.74 16.40 -9.93
C ILE A 74 -10.09 16.29 -8.55
N HIS A 75 -10.58 17.08 -7.60
CA HIS A 75 -10.25 16.89 -6.18
C HIS A 75 -11.17 15.82 -5.59
N CYS A 76 -10.58 14.75 -5.07
CA CYS A 76 -11.35 13.64 -4.51
C CYS A 76 -10.82 13.25 -3.14
N ASN A 77 -11.70 13.22 -2.14
CA ASN A 77 -11.38 12.76 -0.79
C ASN A 77 -11.67 11.26 -0.65
N LEU A 78 -10.82 10.56 0.08
CA LEU A 78 -11.06 9.17 0.48
C LEU A 78 -11.69 9.16 1.88
N LEU A 79 -12.96 8.78 1.97
CA LEU A 79 -13.71 8.78 3.22
C LEU A 79 -13.94 7.37 3.73
N VAL A 80 -13.86 7.21 5.05
CA VAL A 80 -14.09 5.95 5.74
C VAL A 80 -15.58 5.75 5.95
N SER A 81 -16.11 4.60 5.52
CA SER A 81 -17.50 4.23 5.78
C SER A 81 -17.63 3.22 6.92
N ALA A 82 -16.74 2.25 6.98
CA ALA A 82 -16.75 1.23 8.03
C ALA A 82 -15.34 0.72 8.28
N ILE A 83 -15.08 0.36 9.53
CA ILE A 83 -13.90 -0.38 9.95
C ILE A 83 -14.41 -1.57 10.74
N SER A 84 -13.88 -2.74 10.43
CA SER A 84 -14.06 -3.95 11.24
C SER A 84 -12.68 -4.46 11.61
N CYS A 85 -12.49 -4.84 12.86
CA CYS A 85 -11.22 -5.34 13.38
C CYS A 85 -11.48 -6.60 14.21
N THR A 86 -10.59 -7.58 14.09
CA THR A 86 -10.57 -8.78 14.91
C THR A 86 -9.21 -8.93 15.58
N PHE A 87 -9.22 -9.40 16.83
CA PHE A 87 -8.04 -9.54 17.67
C PHE A 87 -7.75 -11.03 17.85
N HIS A 88 -6.58 -11.47 17.41
CA HIS A 88 -6.15 -12.88 17.45
C HIS A 88 -5.23 -13.14 18.64
N GLN A 89 -4.35 -12.20 18.95
CA GLN A 89 -3.39 -12.29 20.05
C GLN A 89 -3.07 -10.90 20.60
N GLU A 90 -2.88 -10.82 21.92
CA GLU A 90 -2.54 -9.58 22.61
C GLU A 90 -1.18 -9.00 22.20
N ILE A 91 -1.11 -7.66 22.13
CA ILE A 91 0.15 -6.91 22.05
C ILE A 91 0.47 -6.41 23.45
N LYS A 92 1.58 -6.90 24.01
CA LYS A 92 2.08 -6.47 25.33
C LYS A 92 2.56 -5.02 25.28
N SER A 93 2.48 -4.34 26.43
CA SER A 93 3.05 -3.01 26.60
C SER A 93 4.51 -2.95 26.15
N PHE A 94 4.84 -1.87 25.44
CA PHE A 94 6.14 -1.57 24.83
C PHE A 94 6.64 -2.57 23.78
N ARG A 95 5.87 -3.62 23.47
CA ARG A 95 6.21 -4.57 22.41
C ARG A 95 6.19 -3.85 21.06
N PRO A 96 7.28 -3.95 20.26
CA PRO A 96 7.29 -3.44 18.90
C PRO A 96 6.47 -4.33 17.97
N TYR A 97 5.71 -3.71 17.08
CA TYR A 97 4.91 -4.39 16.07
C TYR A 97 4.91 -3.61 14.75
N GLU A 98 4.55 -4.31 13.68
CA GLU A 98 4.38 -3.74 12.36
C GLU A 98 2.91 -3.76 11.94
N ILE A 99 2.51 -2.71 11.23
CA ILE A 99 1.17 -2.55 10.69
C ILE A 99 1.30 -2.58 9.17
N TRP A 100 0.89 -3.69 8.58
CA TRP A 100 0.96 -3.94 7.14
C TRP A 100 -0.40 -3.64 6.52
N THR A 101 -0.49 -2.54 5.78
CA THR A 101 -1.74 -2.08 5.15
C THR A 101 -1.62 -2.14 3.63
N ARG A 102 -2.62 -2.71 2.95
CA ARG A 102 -2.69 -2.78 1.48
C ARG A 102 -4.11 -2.62 0.97
N VAL A 103 -4.27 -2.22 -0.29
CA VAL A 103 -5.56 -2.39 -0.98
C VAL A 103 -5.73 -3.88 -1.25
N ALA A 104 -6.87 -4.44 -0.85
CA ALA A 104 -7.16 -5.86 -1.04
C ALA A 104 -8.14 -6.10 -2.20
N SER A 105 -9.14 -5.23 -2.35
CA SER A 105 -10.10 -5.27 -3.47
C SER A 105 -10.91 -3.96 -3.54
N TRP A 106 -11.75 -3.82 -4.56
CA TRP A 106 -12.75 -2.77 -4.71
C TRP A 106 -13.94 -3.26 -5.53
N ASP A 107 -15.09 -2.61 -5.38
CA ASP A 107 -16.25 -2.77 -6.25
C ASP A 107 -16.55 -1.45 -6.99
N ASP A 108 -17.78 -1.27 -7.46
CA ASP A 108 -18.20 -0.06 -8.20
C ASP A 108 -18.29 1.20 -7.33
N LYS A 109 -18.39 1.04 -6.01
CA LYS A 109 -18.59 2.13 -5.04
C LYS A 109 -17.48 2.23 -4.00
N TRP A 110 -17.00 1.09 -3.51
CA TRP A 110 -16.15 0.98 -2.34
C TRP A 110 -14.77 0.44 -2.70
N ILE A 111 -13.74 0.99 -2.07
CA ILE A 111 -12.39 0.41 -2.02
C ILE A 111 -12.14 -0.16 -0.63
N TYR A 112 -11.51 -1.33 -0.57
CA TYR A 112 -11.26 -2.06 0.65
C TYR A 112 -9.76 -2.16 0.91
N MET A 113 -9.32 -1.68 2.07
CA MET A 113 -7.98 -1.96 2.57
C MET A 113 -8.04 -3.03 3.64
N VAL A 114 -7.03 -3.89 3.65
CA VAL A 114 -6.79 -4.85 4.72
C VAL A 114 -5.52 -4.43 5.45
N THR A 115 -5.59 -4.50 6.77
CA THR A 115 -4.47 -4.20 7.65
C THR A 115 -4.21 -5.36 8.59
N HIS A 116 -2.95 -5.74 8.74
CA HIS A 116 -2.51 -6.76 9.69
C HIS A 116 -1.52 -6.15 10.68
N PHE A 117 -1.77 -6.38 11.96
CA PHE A 117 -0.83 -6.11 13.04
C PHE A 117 -0.01 -7.37 13.23
N VAL A 118 1.29 -7.29 13.04
CA VAL A 118 2.17 -8.45 13.05
C VAL A 118 3.40 -8.20 13.90
N ASP A 119 4.00 -9.29 14.37
CA ASP A 119 5.25 -9.20 15.11
C ASP A 119 6.37 -8.60 14.26
N THR A 120 7.27 -7.89 14.93
CA THR A 120 8.49 -7.36 14.31
C THR A 120 9.52 -8.49 14.21
N SER A 121 9.47 -9.25 13.11
CA SER A 121 10.54 -10.23 12.84
C SER A 121 11.79 -9.56 12.26
N GLU A 122 12.92 -10.25 12.31
CA GLU A 122 14.14 -9.88 11.56
C GLU A 122 13.97 -9.90 10.03
N PHE A 123 12.82 -10.30 9.48
CA PHE A 123 12.56 -10.12 8.04
C PHE A 123 12.49 -8.63 7.68
N TRP A 124 13.49 -8.16 6.92
CA TRP A 124 13.47 -6.88 6.24
C TRP A 124 13.02 -7.08 4.78
N PRO A 125 12.05 -6.28 4.28
CA PRO A 125 11.73 -6.30 2.86
C PRO A 125 12.99 -5.93 2.06
N SER A 126 13.20 -6.62 0.96
CA SER A 126 14.40 -6.46 0.14
C SER A 126 14.42 -5.12 -0.58
N ARG A 127 13.26 -4.50 -0.85
CA ARG A 127 13.13 -3.23 -1.58
C ARG A 127 11.96 -2.37 -1.10
N TYR A 128 12.16 -1.06 -1.09
CA TYR A 128 11.16 -0.04 -0.80
C TYR A 128 10.96 0.86 -2.01
N VAL A 129 9.84 0.71 -2.72
CA VAL A 129 9.63 1.35 -4.03
C VAL A 129 9.79 2.86 -3.97
N VAL A 130 9.17 3.52 -2.99
CA VAL A 130 9.21 4.99 -2.92
C VAL A 130 10.51 5.52 -2.33
N GLN A 131 11.16 4.77 -1.44
CA GLN A 131 12.43 5.20 -0.84
C GLN A 131 13.61 5.04 -1.81
N ASP A 132 13.57 4.02 -2.67
CA ASP A 132 14.56 3.80 -3.73
C ASP A 132 14.60 4.96 -4.75
N LEU A 133 13.48 5.66 -4.97
CA LEU A 133 13.43 6.84 -5.83
C LEU A 133 14.17 8.07 -5.25
N THR A 134 14.49 8.05 -3.95
CA THR A 134 15.06 9.22 -3.23
C THR A 134 16.52 9.04 -2.83
N SER A 135 17.07 7.82 -2.89
CA SER A 135 18.39 7.51 -2.34
C SER A 135 19.27 6.78 -3.38
N THR A 136 20.34 7.43 -3.83
CA THR A 136 21.33 6.88 -4.79
C THR A 136 22.34 5.92 -4.16
N ASN A 137 22.27 5.65 -2.85
CA ASN A 137 23.35 4.91 -2.18
C ASN A 137 22.84 4.09 -0.98
N ARG A 138 22.19 2.95 -1.25
CA ARG A 138 21.91 1.95 -0.21
C ARG A 138 22.20 0.53 -0.69
N ARG A 139 22.88 -0.21 0.20
CA ARG A 139 23.17 -1.64 0.06
C ARG A 139 21.84 -2.39 -0.03
N ILE A 140 21.66 -3.14 -1.12
CA ILE A 140 20.65 -4.20 -1.20
C ILE A 140 20.91 -5.12 0.01
N ARG A 141 19.99 -5.15 0.97
CA ARG A 141 20.12 -6.05 2.11
C ARG A 141 19.74 -7.45 1.63
N VAL A 142 20.68 -8.38 1.72
CA VAL A 142 20.44 -9.78 1.38
C VAL A 142 19.40 -10.31 2.38
N PRO A 143 18.28 -10.90 1.94
CA PRO A 143 17.34 -11.54 2.83
C PRO A 143 18.04 -12.70 3.54
N VAL A 144 18.04 -12.69 4.88
CA VAL A 144 18.51 -13.83 5.68
C VAL A 144 17.48 -14.96 5.52
N PRO A 145 17.90 -16.20 5.23
CA PRO A 145 16.98 -17.33 5.17
C PRO A 145 16.35 -17.55 6.55
N HIS A 146 15.08 -17.20 6.71
CA HIS A 146 14.32 -17.57 7.90
C HIS A 146 13.68 -18.94 7.68
N GLU A 147 13.82 -19.83 8.67
CA GLU A 147 12.98 -21.00 8.78
C GLU A 147 11.52 -20.57 8.90
N LYS A 148 10.64 -21.26 8.17
CA LYS A 148 9.28 -20.85 7.80
C LYS A 148 8.28 -20.86 8.97
N GLU A 149 8.51 -20.09 10.03
CA GLU A 149 7.42 -19.72 10.93
C GLU A 149 6.79 -18.43 10.41
N GLN A 150 5.57 -18.53 9.87
CA GLN A 150 4.78 -17.35 9.49
C GLN A 150 4.68 -16.41 10.69
N ARG A 151 4.88 -15.10 10.46
CA ARG A 151 4.75 -14.10 11.52
C ARG A 151 3.45 -14.27 12.29
N VAL A 152 3.56 -14.07 13.59
CA VAL A 152 2.40 -13.93 14.47
C VAL A 152 1.60 -12.71 14.03
N VAL A 153 0.34 -12.93 13.66
CA VAL A 153 -0.64 -11.88 13.36
C VAL A 153 -1.43 -11.61 14.63
N PHE A 154 -1.21 -10.47 15.28
CA PHE A 154 -1.91 -10.04 16.49
C PHE A 154 -3.35 -9.65 16.21
N ALA A 155 -3.59 -8.90 15.14
CA ALA A 155 -4.91 -8.42 14.78
C ALA A 155 -5.04 -8.25 13.27
N SER A 156 -6.27 -8.27 12.77
CA SER A 156 -6.58 -8.01 11.37
C SER A 156 -7.77 -7.10 11.24
N ALA A 157 -7.73 -6.18 10.30
CA ALA A 157 -8.79 -5.22 10.07
C ALA A 157 -9.12 -5.08 8.60
N VAL A 158 -10.37 -4.75 8.32
CA VAL A 158 -10.86 -4.38 7.00
C VAL A 158 -11.47 -2.98 7.09
N ALA A 159 -11.00 -2.09 6.23
CA ALA A 159 -11.54 -0.75 6.09
C ALA A 159 -12.27 -0.61 4.76
N ARG A 160 -13.57 -0.27 4.82
CA ARG A 160 -14.40 0.05 3.65
C ARG A 160 -14.43 1.57 3.47
N MET A 161 -14.01 2.04 2.31
CA MET A 161 -13.86 3.47 2.02
C MET A 161 -14.47 3.86 0.68
N VAL A 162 -14.81 5.13 0.52
CA VAL A 162 -15.42 5.69 -0.69
C VAL A 162 -14.69 6.95 -1.13
N PHE A 163 -14.53 7.08 -2.44
CA PHE A 163 -14.02 8.31 -3.05
C PHE A 163 -15.17 9.32 -3.25
N LYS A 164 -14.97 10.55 -2.77
CA LYS A 164 -15.94 11.64 -2.81
C LYS A 164 -15.35 12.91 -3.43
N SER A 165 -15.99 13.40 -4.50
CA SER A 165 -15.76 14.74 -5.04
C SER A 165 -16.94 15.62 -4.65
N GLY A 166 -16.80 16.34 -3.54
CA GLY A 166 -17.94 17.01 -2.89
C GLY A 166 -19.01 15.99 -2.45
N ARG A 167 -20.24 16.13 -2.95
CA ARG A 167 -21.34 15.19 -2.65
C ARG A 167 -21.35 13.96 -3.58
N LEU A 168 -20.64 14.03 -4.71
CA LEU A 168 -20.62 12.97 -5.72
C LEU A 168 -19.68 11.84 -5.32
N THR A 169 -20.15 10.60 -5.49
CA THR A 169 -19.33 9.40 -5.34
C THR A 169 -18.56 9.15 -6.62
N VAL A 170 -17.24 8.98 -6.50
CA VAL A 170 -16.37 8.60 -7.62
C VAL A 170 -16.11 7.09 -7.54
N PRO A 171 -16.37 6.31 -8.60
CA PRO A 171 -16.07 4.89 -8.61
C PRO A 171 -14.57 4.62 -8.38
N PRO A 172 -14.18 3.61 -7.59
CA PRO A 172 -12.78 3.27 -7.36
C PRO A 172 -11.98 3.04 -8.65
N LYS A 173 -12.59 2.39 -9.66
CA LYS A 173 -11.97 2.21 -10.99
C LYS A 173 -11.50 3.55 -11.57
N ARG A 174 -12.36 4.56 -11.55
CA ARG A 174 -12.05 5.89 -12.09
C ARG A 174 -10.97 6.59 -11.26
N ALA A 175 -11.04 6.51 -9.94
CA ALA A 175 -10.03 7.08 -9.06
C ALA A 175 -8.63 6.47 -9.32
N LEU A 176 -8.57 5.14 -9.48
CA LEU A 176 -7.35 4.41 -9.79
C LEU A 176 -6.76 4.76 -11.17
N GLU A 177 -7.61 4.91 -12.20
CA GLU A 177 -7.19 5.37 -13.54
C GLU A 177 -6.52 6.75 -13.48
N ILE A 178 -7.13 7.70 -12.76
CA ILE A 178 -6.58 9.06 -12.61
C ILE A 178 -5.23 9.04 -11.88
N CYS A 179 -5.08 8.12 -10.92
CA CYS A 179 -3.80 7.93 -10.20
C CYS A 179 -2.75 7.17 -11.02
N GLY A 180 -3.07 6.72 -12.24
CA GLY A 180 -2.17 5.91 -13.08
C GLY A 180 -2.02 4.46 -12.63
N LEU A 181 -2.86 4.00 -11.70
CA LEU A 181 -2.82 2.64 -11.12
C LEU A 181 -3.59 1.62 -11.97
N LEU A 182 -4.47 2.08 -12.85
CA LEU A 182 -5.15 1.29 -13.87
C LEU A 182 -4.85 1.95 -15.22
N SER A 183 -3.88 1.44 -15.98
CA SER A 183 -3.57 2.05 -17.27
C SER A 183 -4.74 1.85 -18.24
N ALA A 184 -5.21 2.95 -18.84
CA ALA A 184 -6.18 2.94 -19.94
C ALA A 184 -5.51 3.15 -21.32
N GLN A 185 -4.17 3.24 -21.41
CA GLN A 185 -3.48 3.55 -22.66
C GLN A 185 -2.26 2.65 -22.89
N ALA A 186 -2.50 1.56 -23.60
CA ALA A 186 -1.53 0.90 -24.46
C ALA A 186 -2.04 0.81 -25.93
N ALA A 187 -3.06 1.59 -26.28
CA ALA A 187 -3.56 1.71 -27.65
C ALA A 187 -3.48 3.18 -28.08
N GLU A 188 -2.97 3.38 -29.31
CA GLU A 188 -2.82 4.62 -30.08
C GLU A 188 -1.46 5.33 -29.98
N CYS A 189 -0.49 4.79 -30.73
CA CYS A 189 0.51 5.59 -31.44
C CYS A 189 -0.14 6.29 -32.65
N PRO A 190 0.20 7.56 -32.93
CA PRO A 190 0.22 8.05 -34.31
C PRO A 190 1.62 7.87 -34.90
N THR A 191 1.65 7.05 -35.95
CA THR A 191 2.66 6.89 -37.01
C THR A 191 3.56 8.10 -37.29
N ALA A 192 4.88 7.87 -37.27
CA ALA A 192 5.85 8.48 -38.17
C ALA A 192 6.92 7.43 -38.54
N ALA A 193 7.23 7.33 -39.83
CA ALA A 193 7.99 6.28 -40.50
C ALA A 193 9.54 6.37 -40.27
N PRO A 194 10.33 5.37 -40.72
CA PRO A 194 11.62 4.98 -40.13
C PRO A 194 12.88 5.48 -40.87
N CYS A 195 14.01 5.58 -40.16
CA CYS A 195 15.37 5.56 -40.74
C CYS A 195 16.32 4.63 -39.93
N PRO A 196 17.33 4.00 -40.56
CA PRO A 196 17.99 2.80 -40.03
C PRO A 196 19.44 2.98 -39.49
N ASP A 197 19.80 2.02 -38.61
CA ASP A 197 21.12 1.41 -38.31
C ASP A 197 22.22 2.20 -37.55
N PRO A 198 23.26 1.52 -36.99
CA PRO A 198 23.24 0.32 -36.13
C PRO A 198 24.23 0.45 -34.93
N GLY A 199 24.09 -0.37 -33.89
CA GLY A 199 25.25 -0.69 -33.02
C GLY A 199 25.00 -0.82 -31.52
N ALA A 200 25.02 -2.09 -31.09
CA ALA A 200 25.58 -2.60 -29.84
C ALA A 200 25.11 -2.01 -28.49
N GLY A 201 24.38 -2.86 -27.75
CA GLY A 201 24.24 -2.73 -26.31
C GLY A 201 22.94 -3.30 -25.79
N VAL A 202 22.81 -4.63 -25.81
CA VAL A 202 21.79 -5.32 -25.01
C VAL A 202 22.09 -5.02 -23.54
N THR A 203 21.40 -4.02 -22.97
CA THR A 203 21.22 -3.90 -21.54
C THR A 203 19.86 -4.50 -21.21
N GLU A 204 19.88 -5.79 -20.91
CA GLU A 204 18.77 -6.45 -20.22
C GLU A 204 18.44 -5.63 -18.97
N SER A 205 17.27 -5.00 -19.00
CA SER A 205 16.73 -4.23 -17.88
C SER A 205 16.52 -5.17 -16.68
N ALA A 206 17.43 -5.11 -15.72
CA ALA A 206 17.39 -5.81 -14.43
C ALA A 206 16.33 -5.25 -13.46
N THR A 207 15.11 -5.04 -13.96
CA THR A 207 13.94 -4.72 -13.15
C THR A 207 13.07 -5.98 -13.09
N GLY A 208 13.38 -6.87 -12.15
CA GLY A 208 12.55 -8.03 -11.80
C GLY A 208 11.20 -7.63 -11.18
N PHE A 209 10.48 -6.71 -11.81
CA PHE A 209 9.06 -6.51 -11.58
C PHE A 209 8.35 -7.62 -12.34
N ASN A 210 7.78 -8.58 -11.62
CA ASN A 210 6.75 -9.43 -12.21
C ASN A 210 5.63 -8.50 -12.67
N LYS A 211 5.57 -8.27 -13.98
CA LYS A 211 4.66 -7.33 -14.61
C LYS A 211 3.26 -7.93 -14.50
N TRP A 212 2.44 -7.39 -13.60
CA TRP A 212 1.05 -7.77 -13.48
C TRP A 212 0.32 -7.51 -14.79
N THR A 213 -0.37 -8.52 -15.30
CA THR A 213 -1.31 -8.38 -16.40
C THR A 213 -2.64 -7.80 -15.91
N VAL A 214 -3.42 -7.22 -16.82
CA VAL A 214 -4.74 -6.65 -16.49
C VAL A 214 -5.68 -7.74 -15.97
N GLU A 215 -5.57 -8.93 -16.56
CA GLU A 215 -6.33 -10.12 -16.23
C GLU A 215 -5.97 -10.65 -14.82
N GLU A 216 -4.69 -10.73 -14.47
CA GLU A 216 -4.25 -11.15 -13.14
C GLU A 216 -4.74 -10.19 -12.05
N MET A 217 -4.71 -8.88 -12.32
CA MET A 217 -5.23 -7.86 -11.40
C MET A 217 -6.74 -7.98 -11.22
N ALA A 218 -7.49 -8.14 -12.32
CA ALA A 218 -8.93 -8.33 -12.26
C ALA A 218 -9.28 -9.59 -11.46
N LEU A 219 -8.57 -10.69 -11.72
CA LEU A 219 -8.73 -11.96 -11.01
C LEU A 219 -8.35 -11.85 -9.52
N TYR A 220 -7.27 -11.15 -9.18
CA TYR A 220 -6.88 -10.91 -7.79
C TYR A 220 -7.93 -10.06 -7.05
N LYS A 221 -8.38 -8.97 -7.68
CA LYS A 221 -9.46 -8.11 -7.18
C LYS A 221 -10.73 -8.93 -6.93
N GLU A 222 -11.18 -9.71 -7.91
CA GLU A 222 -12.41 -10.51 -7.79
C GLU A 222 -12.31 -11.58 -6.71
N LYS A 223 -11.16 -12.27 -6.60
CA LYS A 223 -10.91 -13.25 -5.52
C LYS A 223 -10.91 -12.61 -4.14
N GLY A 224 -10.40 -11.38 -4.01
CA GLY A 224 -10.33 -10.65 -2.75
C GLY A 224 -11.68 -10.09 -2.27
N LEU A 225 -12.60 -9.80 -3.19
CA LEU A 225 -13.86 -9.10 -2.87
C LEU A 225 -14.75 -9.81 -1.83
N PRO A 226 -15.07 -11.12 -1.94
CA PRO A 226 -15.86 -11.80 -0.92
C PRO A 226 -15.15 -11.89 0.44
N ILE A 227 -13.81 -11.89 0.45
CA ILE A 227 -13.02 -11.93 1.69
C ILE A 227 -13.13 -10.60 2.43
N VAL A 228 -12.94 -9.47 1.75
CA VAL A 228 -13.02 -8.13 2.38
C VAL A 228 -14.44 -7.70 2.72
N ARG A 229 -15.45 -8.34 2.12
CA ARG A 229 -16.86 -8.22 2.55
C ARG A 229 -17.20 -9.10 3.75
N LEU A 230 -16.22 -9.84 4.27
CA LEU A 230 -16.34 -10.78 5.38
C LEU A 230 -17.29 -11.95 5.10
N GLU A 231 -17.62 -12.22 3.83
CA GLU A 231 -18.48 -13.35 3.42
C GLU A 231 -17.80 -14.70 3.66
N ARG A 232 -16.46 -14.72 3.68
CA ARG A 232 -15.63 -15.90 3.96
C ARG A 232 -15.07 -15.94 5.39
N GLY A 233 -15.50 -15.02 6.25
CA GLY A 233 -15.06 -14.94 7.65
C GLY A 233 -13.64 -14.39 7.84
N TRP A 234 -13.23 -14.30 9.11
CA TRP A 234 -11.98 -13.65 9.52
C TRP A 234 -10.72 -14.48 9.24
N ASP A 235 -10.83 -15.81 9.19
CA ASP A 235 -9.69 -16.66 8.85
C ASP A 235 -9.22 -16.42 7.41
N ALA A 236 -10.17 -16.19 6.49
CA ALA A 236 -9.85 -15.83 5.12
C ALA A 236 -9.17 -14.44 5.05
N VAL A 237 -9.60 -13.48 5.86
CA VAL A 237 -8.95 -12.16 5.96
C VAL A 237 -7.53 -12.32 6.50
N ARG A 238 -7.35 -13.06 7.60
CA ARG A 238 -6.03 -13.35 8.18
C ARG A 238 -5.10 -14.01 7.16
N GLY A 239 -5.62 -14.92 6.34
CA GLY A 239 -4.89 -15.57 5.24
C GLY A 239 -4.51 -14.66 4.07
N LEU A 240 -4.97 -13.41 4.03
CA LEU A 240 -4.48 -12.41 3.08
C LEU A 240 -3.12 -11.82 3.48
N PHE A 241 -2.66 -12.03 4.72
CA PHE A 241 -1.33 -11.59 5.13
C PHE A 241 -0.25 -12.30 4.31
N ARG A 242 0.64 -11.53 3.71
CA ARG A 242 1.77 -12.00 2.91
C ARG A 242 2.97 -11.12 3.17
N GLU A 243 4.12 -11.74 3.35
CA GLU A 243 5.40 -11.06 3.42
C GLU A 243 5.88 -10.77 1.99
N ASP A 244 5.53 -9.59 1.49
CA ASP A 244 6.02 -9.15 0.19
C ASP A 244 7.46 -8.69 0.32
N GLN A 245 8.32 -9.19 -0.57
CA GLN A 245 9.72 -8.72 -0.69
C GLN A 245 9.81 -7.25 -1.11
N CYS A 246 8.74 -6.72 -1.69
CA CYS A 246 8.61 -5.35 -2.15
C CYS A 246 7.52 -4.64 -1.36
N VAL A 247 7.88 -3.55 -0.71
CA VAL A 247 6.96 -2.70 0.06
C VAL A 247 6.90 -1.33 -0.61
N LEU A 248 5.72 -0.73 -0.69
CA LEU A 248 5.55 0.58 -1.32
C LEU A 248 6.31 1.66 -0.56
N ALA A 249 6.10 1.72 0.75
CA ALA A 249 6.72 2.69 1.64
C ALA A 249 6.80 2.18 3.08
N GLU A 250 7.77 2.71 3.83
CA GLU A 250 7.89 2.51 5.28
C GLU A 250 7.74 3.84 6.01
N TYR A 251 6.95 3.83 7.07
CA TYR A 251 6.93 4.88 8.07
C TYR A 251 7.34 4.31 9.43
N ARG A 252 8.28 5.00 10.07
CA ARG A 252 8.64 4.74 11.46
C ARG A 252 8.05 5.85 12.29
N ASP A 253 7.16 5.51 13.20
CA ASP A 253 6.76 6.47 14.20
C ASP A 253 7.99 6.72 15.11
N SER A 254 8.52 7.94 15.03
CA SER A 254 9.71 8.34 15.79
C SER A 254 9.39 8.68 17.24
N MET A 255 8.11 8.66 17.65
CA MET A 255 7.74 8.99 19.02
C MET A 255 8.05 7.88 20.01
N TRP A 256 8.34 6.62 19.60
CA TRP A 256 8.57 5.49 20.53
C TRP A 256 9.51 4.38 20.03
#